data_AF-A0A5S5D108-F1
#
_entry.id   AF-A0A5S5D108-F1
#
_cell.length_a   1.000
_cell.length_b   1.000
_cell.length_c   1.000
_cell.angle_alpha   90.00
_cell.angle_beta   90.00
_cell.angle_gamma   90.00
#
_symmetry.space_group_name_H-M   'P 1'
#
loop_
_entity.id
_entity.type
_entity.pdbx_description
1 polymer ?
#
loop_
_entity_poly.entity_id
_entity_poly.type
_entity_poly.pdbx_seq_one_letter_code
_entity_poly.pdbx_strand_id
1 'polypeptide(L)' 'MSHRYPLQTRARAIVMITKGNSIASVAKWFGCPTATVSRWYLDYLGYRGKEGITITLQSRMDDITITDDIIE' A
#
# COMPACT_ATOMS: atom_id res chain seq x y z
N MET A 1 -3.75 -8.69 -14.02
CA MET A 1 -2.58 -7.81 -13.83
C MET A 1 -1.87 -8.28 -12.58
N SER A 2 -0.67 -8.87 -12.67
CA SER A 2 0.05 -9.34 -11.49
C SER A 2 0.59 -8.12 -10.73
N HIS A 3 -0.04 -7.79 -9.59
CA HIS A 3 0.42 -6.69 -8.76
C HIS A 3 1.76 -7.10 -8.14
N ARG A 4 2.87 -6.57 -8.68
CA ARG A 4 4.26 -6.84 -8.26
C ARG A 4 4.52 -6.71 -6.76
N TYR A 5 3.65 -6.01 -6.04
CA TYR A 5 3.74 -5.83 -4.59
C TYR A 5 2.41 -6.20 -3.91
N PRO A 6 2.45 -7.02 -2.84
CA PRO A 6 1.28 -7.33 -2.03
C PRO A 6 0.59 -6.08 -1.48
N LEU A 7 -0.73 -6.16 -1.30
CA LEU A 7 -1.53 -5.05 -0.80
C LEU A 7 -1.11 -4.62 0.61
N GLN A 8 -0.72 -5.58 1.44
CA GLN A 8 -0.19 -5.36 2.79
C GLN A 8 1.10 -4.51 2.78
N THR A 9 1.99 -4.76 1.82
CA THR A 9 3.23 -4.00 1.65
C THR A 9 2.94 -2.55 1.30
N ARG A 10 2.00 -2.33 0.37
CA ARG A 10 1.55 -0.98 -0.02
C ARG A 10 0.92 -0.23 1.16
N ALA A 11 0.02 -0.88 1.90
CA ALA A 11 -0.63 -0.30 3.08
C ALA A 11 0.40 0.08 4.17
N ARG A 12 1.37 -0.79 4.44
CA ARG A 12 2.42 -0.54 5.44
C ARG A 12 3.32 0.62 5.04
N ALA A 13 3.63 0.76 3.75
CA ALA A 13 4.36 1.92 3.23
C ALA A 13 3.60 3.23 3.46
N ILE A 14 2.30 3.27 3.17
CA ILE A 14 1.46 4.45 3.41
C ILE A 14 1.44 4.82 4.90
N VAL A 15 1.27 3.85 5.80
CA VAL A 15 1.26 4.09 7.25
C VAL A 15 2.59 4.69 7.73
N MET A 16 3.73 4.25 7.19
CA MET A 16 5.02 4.84 7.56
C MET A 16 5.14 6.29 7.11
N ILE A 17 4.65 6.62 5.92
CA ILE A 17 4.64 7.99 5.40
C ILE A 17 3.74 8.89 6.27
N THR A 18 2.54 8.43 6.64
CA THR A 18 1.63 9.21 7.50
C THR A 18 2.16 9.41 8.92
N LYS A 19 3.06 8.54 9.39
CA LYS A 19 3.79 8.70 10.65
C LYS A 19 4.97 9.69 10.57
N GLY A 20 5.22 10.29 9.41
CA GLY A 20 6.27 11.30 9.21
C GLY A 20 7.57 10.78 8.59
N ASN A 21 7.62 9.51 8.15
CA ASN A 21 8.80 9.01 7.44
C ASN A 21 8.84 9.56 6.02
N SER A 22 10.04 9.88 5.52
CA SER A 22 10.21 10.33 4.13
C SER A 22 9.96 9.18 3.15
N ILE A 23 9.45 9.52 1.97
CA ILE A 23 9.23 8.55 0.88
C ILE A 23 10.54 7.82 0.52
N ALA A 24 11.67 8.52 0.55
CA ALA A 24 12.98 7.93 0.27
C ALA A 24 13.39 6.85 1.29
N SER A 25 13.19 7.12 2.59
CA SER A 25 13.48 6.14 3.64
C SER A 25 12.57 4.92 3.53
N VAL A 26 11.28 5.13 3.24
CA VAL A 26 10.30 4.06 3.04
C VAL A 26 10.66 3.21 1.81
N ALA A 27 11.04 3.84 0.70
CA ALA A 27 11.47 3.15 -0.51
C ALA A 27 12.71 2.27 -0.27
N LYS A 28 13.70 2.79 0.46
CA LYS A 28 14.90 2.04 0.86
C LYS A 28 14.54 0.85 1.75
N TRP A 29 13.60 1.01 2.68
CA TRP A 29 13.14 -0.06 3.57
C TRP A 29 12.51 -1.23 2.82
N PHE A 30 11.71 -0.94 1.78
CA PHE A 30 11.06 -1.98 0.97
C PHE A 30 11.88 -2.44 -0.25
N GLY A 31 13.08 -1.89 -0.46
CA GLY A 31 13.93 -2.23 -1.61
C GLY A 31 13.29 -1.89 -2.96
N CYS A 32 12.47 -0.84 -3.02
CA CYS A 32 11.76 -0.44 -4.24
C CYS A 32 12.12 0.98 -4.68
N PRO A 33 11.94 1.33 -5.97
CA PRO A 33 12.19 2.69 -6.44
C PRO A 33 11.26 3.70 -5.75
N THR A 34 11.77 4.88 -5.43
CA THR A 34 11.00 5.99 -4.83
C THR A 34 9.74 6.32 -5.62
N ALA A 35 9.82 6.29 -6.96
CA ALA A 35 8.67 6.49 -7.85
C ALA A 35 7.50 5.52 -7.58
N THR A 36 7.79 4.29 -7.14
CA THR A 36 6.78 3.28 -6.81
C THR A 36 6.02 3.66 -5.54
N VAL A 37 6.75 4.07 -4.50
CA VAL A 37 6.16 4.52 -3.23
C VAL A 37 5.39 5.82 -3.42
N SER A 38 5.92 6.76 -4.21
CA SER A 38 5.21 7.98 -4.60
C SER A 38 3.89 7.68 -5.31
N ARG A 39 3.87 6.71 -6.23
CA ARG A 39 2.65 6.26 -6.91
C ARG A 39 1.62 5.72 -5.93
N TRP A 40 2.02 4.91 -4.95
CA TRP A 40 1.10 4.41 -3.92
C TRP A 40 0.55 5.51 -3.02
N TYR A 41 1.38 6.50 -2.69
CA TYR A 41 0.93 7.62 -1.88
C TYR A 41 -0.03 8.53 -2.65
N LEU A 42 0.22 8.78 -3.94
CA LEU A 42 -0.72 9.50 -4.81
C LEU A 42 -2.06 8.77 -4.97
N ASP A 43 -2.01 7.44 -5.15
CA ASP A 43 -3.20 6.58 -5.17
C ASP A 43 -3.99 6.73 -3.86
N TYR A 44 -3.32 6.64 -2.72
CA TYR A 44 -3.90 6.91 -1.38
C TYR A 44 -4.51 8.32 -1.25
N LEU A 45 -3.82 9.37 -1.72
CA LEU A 45 -4.35 10.73 -1.69
C LEU A 45 -5.55 10.91 -2.62
N GLY A 46 -5.56 10.22 -3.77
CA GLY A 46 -6.70 10.14 -4.67
C GLY A 46 -7.93 9.51 -4.02
N TYR A 47 -7.75 8.45 -3.22
CA TYR A 47 -8.82 7.86 -2.39
C TYR A 47 -9.31 8.81 -1.28
N ARG A 48 -8.46 9.74 -0.84
CA ARG A 48 -8.80 10.76 0.18
C ARG A 48 -9.52 11.98 -0.42
N GLY A 49 -10.01 11.87 -1.65
CA GLY A 49 -10.48 12.95 -2.53
C GLY A 49 -11.08 14.15 -1.80
N LYS A 50 -10.54 15.35 -2.10
CA LYS A 50 -10.90 16.77 -1.80
C LYS A 50 -11.61 17.17 -0.49
N GLU A 51 -12.19 16.27 0.29
CA GLU A 51 -13.01 16.55 1.47
C GLU A 51 -12.72 15.59 2.64
N GLY A 52 -11.56 14.94 2.67
CA GLY A 52 -11.12 14.18 3.85
C GLY A 52 -11.95 12.92 4.16
N ILE A 53 -12.93 12.59 3.34
CA ILE A 53 -13.72 11.34 3.43
C ILE A 53 -12.93 10.25 2.74
N THR A 54 -12.57 9.20 3.49
CA THR A 54 -11.94 8.00 2.93
C THR A 54 -12.97 7.29 2.06
N ILE A 55 -12.92 7.48 0.74
CA ILE A 55 -13.72 6.69 -0.18
C ILE A 55 -13.01 5.34 -0.29
N THR A 56 -13.39 4.38 0.56
CA THR A 56 -13.04 2.97 0.40
C THR A 56 -13.70 2.50 -0.89
N LEU A 57 -13.03 2.69 -2.03
CA LEU A 57 -13.35 1.95 -3.22
C LEU A 57 -13.02 0.50 -2.89
N GLN A 58 -14.05 -0.32 -2.70
CA GLN A 58 -13.92 -1.75 -2.48
C GLN A 58 -13.31 -2.37 -3.74
N SER A 59 -11.98 -2.35 -3.81
CA SER A 59 -11.24 -3.05 -4.85
C SER A 59 -11.59 -4.52 -4.70
N ARG A 60 -12.22 -5.09 -5.73
CA ARG A 60 -12.62 -6.50 -5.83
C ARG A 60 -11.66 -7.42 -5.07
N MET A 61 -12.11 -7.82 -3.88
CA MET A 61 -11.52 -8.88 -3.08
C MET A 61 -11.95 -10.20 -3.71
N ASP A 62 -11.32 -10.56 -4.82
CA ASP A 62 -11.34 -11.93 -5.32
C ASP A 62 -9.90 -12.45 -5.15
N ASP A 63 -9.76 -13.56 -4.43
CA ASP A 63 -8.53 -14.32 -4.15
C ASP A 63 -7.52 -13.73 -3.15
N ILE A 64 -7.93 -13.64 -1.88
CA ILE A 64 -7.00 -13.90 -0.76
C ILE A 64 -7.47 -15.19 -0.09
N THR A 65 -7.12 -16.32 -0.70
CA THR A 65 -7.20 -17.62 -0.02
C THR A 65 -6.03 -17.66 0.94
N ILE A 66 -6.29 -17.38 2.22
CA ILE A 66 -5.36 -17.62 3.30
C ILE A 66 -5.30 -19.14 3.47
N THR A 67 -4.36 -19.81 2.79
CA THR A 67 -3.95 -21.15 3.21
C THR A 67 -2.95 -20.98 4.34
N ASP A 68 -3.49 -21.08 5.55
CA ASP A 68 -2.76 -21.18 6.80
C ASP A 68 -2.21 -22.61 6.90
N ASP A 69 -1.13 -22.91 6.17
CA ASP A 69 -0.32 -24.11 6.42
C ASP A 69 0.59 -23.82 7.62
N ILE A 70 0.00 -23.91 8.82
CA ILE A 70 0.75 -24.13 10.06
C ILE A 70 1.28 -25.55 9.99
N ILE A 71 2.58 -25.68 9.73
CA ILE A 71 3.30 -26.95 9.85
C ILE A 71 3.49 -27.22 11.35
N GLU A 72 2.91 -28.34 11.80
CA GLU A 72 3.09 -28.97 13.12
C GLU A 72 4.49 -29.58 13.29
#